data_AF-A0A1C2IY05-F1
#
_entry.id   AF-A0A1C2IY05-F1
#
_cell.length_a   1.000
_cell.length_b   1.000
_cell.length_c   1.000
_cell.angle_alpha   90.00
_cell.angle_beta   90.00
_cell.angle_gamma   90.00
#
_symmetry.space_group_name_H-M   'P 1'
#
loop_
_entity.id
_entity.type
_entity.pdbx_description
1 polymer ?
#
loop_
_entity_poly.entity_id
_entity_poly.type
_entity_poly.pdbx_seq_one_letter_code
_entity_poly.pdbx_strand_id
1 'polypeptide(L)' 'MAWGKGKNCPPQVNINQAGIEQLRCLKGVGVKRAAAIIAFREAHGPFPGPAALGAVLSPKIVARLRPQIVTQGPD' A
#
# COMPACT_ATOMS: atom_id res chain seq x y z
N MET A 1 -21.74 -4.11 7.66
CA MET A 1 -21.45 -2.67 7.86
C MET A 1 -20.55 -2.16 6.76
N ALA A 2 -20.76 -0.90 6.38
CA ALA A 2 -20.37 -0.23 5.14
C ALA A 2 -18.94 -0.46 4.61
N TRP A 3 -18.84 -0.71 3.31
CA TRP A 3 -17.84 0.00 2.51
C TRP A 3 -18.54 0.83 1.44
N GLY A 4 -18.46 2.14 1.66
CA GLY A 4 -19.05 3.18 0.81
C GLY A 4 -18.49 3.17 -0.61
N LYS A 5 -19.41 3.54 -1.49
CA LYS A 5 -19.25 3.85 -2.90
C LYS A 5 -18.04 4.77 -3.16
N GLY A 6 -17.32 4.52 -4.26
CA GLY A 6 -16.47 5.53 -4.90
C GLY A 6 -14.95 5.40 -4.74
N LYS A 7 -14.38 4.22 -4.49
CA LYS A 7 -12.92 4.11 -4.60
C LYS A 7 -12.53 4.09 -6.08
N ASN A 8 -12.02 5.21 -6.61
CA ASN A 8 -11.26 5.20 -7.86
C ASN A 8 -9.89 4.57 -7.58
N CYS A 9 -9.90 3.26 -7.34
CA CYS A 9 -8.69 2.51 -7.05
C CYS A 9 -7.89 2.36 -8.33
N PRO A 10 -6.65 2.88 -8.37
CA PRO A 10 -5.80 2.65 -9.53
C PRO A 10 -5.49 1.14 -9.64
N PRO A 11 -5.22 0.64 -10.86
CA PRO A 11 -4.84 -0.76 -11.07
C PRO A 11 -3.56 -1.13 -10.29
N GLN A 12 -2.68 -0.15 -10.08
CA GLN A 12 -1.48 -0.26 -9.27
C GLN A 12 -1.37 0.91 -8.31
N VAL A 13 -0.88 0.66 -7.11
CA VAL A 13 -0.69 1.64 -6.05
C VAL A 13 0.80 1.84 -5.83
N ASN A 14 1.25 3.09 -5.95
CA ASN A 14 2.63 3.44 -5.61
C ASN A 14 2.80 3.49 -4.08
N ILE A 15 3.51 2.55 -3.47
CA ILE A 15 3.65 2.48 -2.00
C ILE A 15 4.48 3.62 -1.39
N ASN A 16 5.30 4.29 -2.21
CA ASN A 16 6.14 5.40 -1.77
C ASN A 16 5.41 6.75 -1.85
N GLN A 17 4.41 6.87 -2.72
CA GLN A 17 3.69 8.13 -2.95
C GLN A 17 2.21 8.09 -2.53
N ALA A 18 1.62 6.89 -2.46
CA ALA A 18 0.19 6.75 -2.20
C ALA A 18 -0.20 7.28 -0.82
N GLY A 19 -1.38 7.93 -0.78
CA GLY A 19 -2.05 8.32 0.45
C GLY A 19 -2.86 7.17 1.07
N ILE A 20 -3.49 7.44 2.22
CA ILE A 20 -4.26 6.42 2.97
C ILE A 20 -5.36 5.79 2.09
N GLU A 21 -6.13 6.59 1.35
CA GLU A 21 -7.24 6.08 0.54
C GLU A 21 -6.76 5.17 -0.61
N GLN A 22 -5.64 5.51 -1.25
CA GLN A 22 -5.03 4.69 -2.30
C GLN A 22 -4.42 3.40 -1.72
N LEU A 23 -3.73 3.46 -0.58
CA LEU A 23 -3.21 2.27 0.09
C LEU A 23 -4.34 1.34 0.54
N ARG A 24 -5.51 1.88 0.91
CA ARG A 24 -6.73 1.12 1.23
C ARG A 24 -7.39 0.43 0.02
N CYS A 25 -6.87 0.64 -1.19
CA CYS A 25 -7.25 -0.14 -2.36
C CYS A 25 -6.57 -1.51 -2.39
N LEU A 26 -5.41 -1.64 -1.73
CA LEU A 26 -4.70 -2.90 -1.62
C LEU A 26 -5.53 -3.90 -0.80
N LYS A 27 -5.77 -5.08 -1.38
CA LYS A 27 -6.59 -6.12 -0.75
C LYS A 27 -6.01 -6.55 0.61
N GLY A 28 -6.77 -6.33 1.68
CA GLY A 28 -6.34 -6.64 3.05
C GLY A 28 -5.57 -5.51 3.73
N VAL A 29 -5.45 -4.34 3.10
CA VAL A 29 -4.93 -3.12 3.72
C VAL A 29 -6.11 -2.24 4.14
N GLY A 30 -6.31 -2.11 5.45
CA GLY A 30 -7.25 -1.15 6.04
C GLY A 30 -6.54 0.12 6.50
N VAL A 31 -7.28 1.05 7.10
CA VAL A 31 -6.78 2.37 7.57
C VAL A 31 -5.52 2.22 8.45
N LYS A 32 -5.53 1.30 9.43
CA LYS A 32 -4.38 1.09 10.33
C LYS A 32 -3.11 0.66 9.60
N ARG A 33 -3.24 -0.25 8.63
CA ARG A 33 -2.12 -0.76 7.84
C ARG A 33 -1.62 0.31 6.87
N ALA A 34 -2.53 1.06 6.24
CA ALA A 34 -2.18 2.18 5.39
C ALA A 34 -1.39 3.25 6.16
N ALA A 35 -1.85 3.63 7.34
CA ALA A 35 -1.13 4.56 8.21
C ALA A 35 0.25 4.04 8.60
N ALA A 36 0.38 2.75 8.93
CA ALA A 36 1.67 2.14 9.28
C ALA A 36 2.66 2.15 8.11
N ILE A 37 2.20 1.97 6.87
CA ILE A 37 3.05 2.06 5.67
C ILE A 37 3.62 3.47 5.52
N ILE A 38 2.78 4.49 5.71
CA ILE A 38 3.20 5.90 5.63
C ILE A 38 4.20 6.23 6.75
N ALA A 39 3.88 5.89 7.99
CA ALA A 39 4.77 6.13 9.13
C ALA A 39 6.13 5.41 8.95
N PHE A 40 6.12 4.19 8.41
CA PHE A 40 7.36 3.46 8.16
C PHE A 40 8.24 4.15 7.11
N ARG A 41 7.68 4.61 5.98
CA ARG A 41 8.47 5.31 4.96
C ARG A 41 8.95 6.70 5.41
N GLU A 42 8.21 7.36 6.30
CA GLU A 42 8.64 8.61 6.90
C GLU A 42 9.81 8.41 7.88
N ALA A 43 9.81 7.31 8.64
CA ALA A 43 10.86 7.00 9.61
C ALA A 43 12.10 6.35 8.98
N HIS A 44 11.93 5.49 7.99
CA HIS A 44 13.01 4.66 7.41
C HIS A 44 13.40 5.07 5.98
N GLY A 45 12.65 5.96 5.35
CA GLY A 45 12.79 6.29 3.94
C GLY A 45 11.94 5.41 3.00
N PRO A 46 12.00 5.66 1.68
CA PRO A 46 11.15 4.98 0.71
C PRO A 46 11.40 3.46 0.66
N PHE A 47 10.35 2.70 0.36
CA PHE A 47 10.45 1.26 0.16
C PHE A 47 11.19 0.96 -1.16
N PRO A 48 12.23 0.12 -1.14
CA PRO A 48 12.96 -0.28 -2.35
C PRO A 48 12.15 -1.22 -3.25
N GLY A 49 11.10 -1.86 -2.73
CA GLY A 49 10.28 -2.80 -3.47
C GLY A 49 9.08 -3.31 -2.69
N PRO A 50 8.14 -4.03 -3.35
CA PRO A 50 6.97 -4.60 -2.68
C PRO A 50 7.33 -5.52 -1.51
N ALA A 51 8.45 -6.24 -1.60
CA ALA A 51 8.91 -7.16 -0.55
C ALA A 51 9.23 -6.44 0.77
N ALA A 52 9.67 -5.18 0.71
CA ALA A 52 10.01 -4.39 1.90
C ALA A 52 8.78 -4.03 2.75
N LEU A 53 7.56 -4.11 2.19
CA LEU A 53 6.33 -4.04 2.98
C LEU A 53 6.23 -5.16 4.02
N GLY A 54 7.03 -6.23 3.91
CA GLY A 54 7.12 -7.29 4.91
C GLY A 54 7.49 -6.80 6.31
N ALA A 55 8.11 -5.62 6.43
CA ALA A 55 8.40 -4.98 7.72
C ALA A 55 7.15 -4.43 8.43
N VAL A 56 6.07 -4.17 7.69
CA VAL A 56 4.84 -3.52 8.19
C VAL A 56 3.61 -4.44 8.04
N LEU A 57 3.60 -5.23 6.98
CA LEU A 57 2.54 -6.15 6.61
C LEU A 57 3.06 -7.59 6.68
N SER A 58 2.18 -8.54 7.00
CA SER A 58 2.55 -9.95 6.97
C SER A 58 2.99 -10.39 5.56
N PRO A 59 4.01 -11.26 5.42
CA PRO A 59 4.51 -11.73 4.12
C PRO A 59 3.43 -12.33 3.22
N LYS A 60 2.44 -13.00 3.82
CA LYS A 60 1.27 -13.57 3.12
C LYS A 60 0.41 -12.52 2.41
N ILE A 61 0.27 -11.33 3.01
CA ILE A 61 -0.45 -10.21 2.39
C ILE A 61 0.40 -9.64 1.26
N VAL A 62 1.67 -9.36 1.53
CA VAL A 62 2.61 -8.79 0.56
C VAL A 62 2.67 -9.63 -0.73
N ALA A 63 2.77 -10.95 -0.61
CA ALA A 63 2.77 -11.87 -1.75
C ALA A 63 1.55 -11.70 -2.67
N ARG A 64 0.37 -11.44 -2.09
CA ARG A 64 -0.89 -11.22 -2.84
C ARG A 64 -0.98 -9.82 -3.45
N LEU A 65 -0.28 -8.85 -2.87
CA LEU A 65 -0.29 -7.46 -3.31
C LEU A 65 0.74 -7.17 -4.40
N ARG A 66 1.75 -8.03 -4.60
CA ARG A 66 2.80 -7.87 -5.64
C ARG A 66 2.27 -7.38 -7.00
N PRO A 67 1.19 -7.94 -7.60
CA PRO A 67 0.70 -7.45 -8.90
C PRO A 67 0.06 -6.05 -8.86
N GLN A 68 -0.30 -5.54 -7.68
CA GLN A 68 -0.98 -4.26 -7.46
C GLN A 68 -0.06 -3.18 -6.90
N ILE A 69 1.23 -3.46 -6.69
CA ILE A 69 2.17 -2.51 -6.07
C ILE A 69 3.22 -2.10 -7.09
N VAL A 70 3.49 -0.81 -7.11
CA VAL A 70 4.66 -0.21 -7.78
C VAL A 70 5.41 0.68 -6.79
N THR A 71 6.69 0.94 -7.05
CA THR A 71 7.53 1.84 -6.23
C THR A 71 7.86 3.15 -6.93
N GLN A 72 7.66 3.19 -8.25
CA GLN A 72 7.80 4.35 -9.12
C GLN A 72 6.44 4.63 -9.76
N GLY A 73 6.14 5.90 -10.03
CA GLY A 73 4.95 6.25 -10.82
C GLY A 73 5.06 5.68 -12.24
N PRO A 74 3.95 5.55 -12.98
CA PRO A 74 4.08 5.39 -14.42
C PRO A 74 4.78 6.65 -14.95
N ASP A 75 5.94 6.48 -15.58
CA ASP A 75 6.42 7.46 -16.57
C ASP A 75 5.41 7.54 -17.73
#